data_AF-A0A259M1N2-F1
#
_entry.id   AF-A0A259M1N2-F1
#
_cell.length_a   1.000
_cell.length_b   1.000
_cell.length_c   1.000
_cell.angle_alpha   90.00
_cell.angle_beta   90.00
_cell.angle_gamma   90.00
#
_symmetry.space_group_name_H-M   'P 1'
#
loop_
_entity.id
_entity.type
_entity.pdbx_description
1 polymer ?
#
loop_
_entity_poly.entity_id
_entity_poly.type
_entity_poly.pdbx_seq_one_letter_code
_entity_poly.pdbx_strand_id
1 'polypeptide(L)' 'MAENQQAAGNENQNQPQFALQRIYVKDLSFESPNSPLVFQEQWKPQVNLDLNTAHNKLSDNQYEVVLSLTVT' A
#
# COMPACT_ATOMS: atom_id res chain seq x y z
N MET A 1 -15.61 -51.91 10.62
CA MET A 1 -16.06 -50.60 11.13
C MET A 1 -15.03 -50.15 12.16
N ALA A 2 -13.87 -49.68 11.71
CA ALA A 2 -12.81 -49.17 12.58
C ALA A 2 -12.92 -47.65 12.57
N GLU A 3 -13.03 -47.08 13.77
CA GLU A 3 -13.26 -45.68 14.08
C GLU A 3 -12.20 -44.78 13.46
N ASN A 4 -12.63 -43.81 12.65
CA ASN A 4 -11.80 -42.68 12.24
C ASN A 4 -11.95 -41.57 13.29
N GLN A 5 -11.18 -41.68 14.36
CA GLN A 5 -11.12 -40.67 15.42
C GLN A 5 -10.32 -39.47 14.91
N GLN A 6 -11.05 -38.47 14.42
CA GLN A 6 -10.52 -37.16 14.09
C GLN A 6 -9.99 -36.49 15.36
N ALA A 7 -8.67 -36.43 15.50
CA ALA A 7 -8.00 -35.52 16.41
C ALA A 7 -8.07 -34.11 15.80
N ALA A 8 -9.09 -33.34 16.15
CA ALA A 8 -9.14 -31.90 15.91
C ALA A 8 -8.19 -31.22 16.92
N GLY A 9 -6.92 -31.10 16.54
CA GLY A 9 -5.92 -30.31 17.27
C GLY A 9 -6.23 -28.81 17.16
N ASN A 10 -6.24 -28.13 18.30
CA ASN A 10 -6.40 -26.69 18.43
C ASN A 10 -5.21 -25.93 17.79
N GLU A 11 -5.33 -25.51 16.53
CA GLU A 11 -4.27 -24.75 15.82
C GLU A 11 -4.53 -23.23 15.71
N ASN A 12 -5.53 -22.67 16.40
CA ASN A 12 -6.00 -21.30 16.14
C ASN A 12 -5.69 -20.24 17.21
N GLN A 13 -4.74 -20.47 18.14
CA GLN A 13 -4.52 -19.51 19.24
C GLN A 13 -3.37 -18.50 19.04
N ASN A 14 -2.62 -18.52 17.95
CA ASN A 14 -1.53 -17.55 17.78
C ASN A 14 -1.17 -17.21 16.32
N GLN A 15 -2.17 -17.14 15.43
CA GLN A 15 -1.92 -16.66 14.07
C GLN A 15 -1.69 -15.13 14.05
N PRO A 16 -0.76 -14.63 13.21
CA PRO A 16 -0.57 -13.20 13.01
C PRO A 16 -1.90 -12.51 12.67
N GLN A 17 -2.28 -11.53 13.50
CA GLN A 17 -3.47 -10.72 13.27
C GLN A 17 -3.10 -9.48 12.45
N PHE A 18 -3.76 -9.29 11.31
CA PHE A 18 -3.67 -8.09 10.47
C PHE A 18 -5.07 -7.50 10.30
N ALA A 19 -5.25 -6.27 10.75
CA ALA A 19 -6.50 -5.54 10.61
C ALA A 19 -6.25 -4.14 10.05
N LEU A 20 -6.87 -3.84 8.91
CA LEU A 20 -6.82 -2.52 8.30
C LEU A 20 -7.71 -1.55 9.10
N GLN A 21 -7.09 -0.50 9.64
CA GLN A 21 -7.83 0.51 10.41
C GLN A 21 -8.44 1.57 9.49
N ARG A 22 -7.59 2.22 8.68
CA ARG A 22 -7.98 3.27 7.72
C ARG A 22 -6.99 3.33 6.56
N ILE A 23 -7.48 3.79 5.41
CA ILE A 23 -6.66 4.20 4.26
C ILE A 23 -6.96 5.66 4.00
N TYR A 24 -5.92 6.47 3.85
CA TYR A 24 -6.04 7.90 3.56
C TYR A 24 -4.84 8.39 2.76
N VAL A 25 -5.02 9.52 2.08
CA VAL A 25 -3.95 10.24 1.39
C VAL A 25 -3.31 11.21 2.38
N LYS A 26 -2.00 11.11 2.57
CA LYS A 26 -1.24 12.05 3.43
C LYS A 26 -0.85 13.32 2.69
N ASP A 27 -0.44 13.15 1.45
CA ASP A 27 0.05 14.22 0.60
C ASP A 27 -0.27 13.92 -0.87
N LEU A 28 -0.55 14.96 -1.63
CA LEU A 28 -0.81 14.91 -3.06
C LEU A 28 -0.33 16.22 -3.68
N SER A 29 0.54 16.09 -4.67
CA SER A 29 0.99 17.20 -5.52
C SER A 29 0.79 16.85 -6.98
N PHE A 30 0.46 17.85 -7.78
CA PHE A 30 0.38 17.75 -9.23
C PHE A 30 0.82 19.07 -9.84
N GLU A 31 1.75 19.00 -10.78
CA GLU A 31 2.28 20.17 -11.48
C GLU A 31 2.35 19.91 -12.98
N SER A 32 2.07 20.93 -13.77
CA SER A 32 2.21 20.90 -15.23
C SER A 32 2.86 22.20 -15.71
N PRO A 33 4.20 22.30 -15.63
CA PRO A 33 4.92 23.55 -15.85
C PRO A 33 4.69 24.19 -17.22
N ASN A 34 4.52 23.35 -18.25
CA ASN A 34 4.38 23.80 -19.64
C ASN A 34 2.93 23.80 -20.14
N SER A 35 1.94 23.63 -19.26
CA SER A 35 0.54 23.77 -19.66
C SER A 35 0.18 25.22 -19.96
N PRO A 36 -0.58 25.52 -21.03
CA PRO A 36 -1.17 24.58 -22.01
C PRO A 36 -0.29 24.36 -23.27
N LEU A 37 0.87 25.00 -23.37
CA LEU A 37 1.74 24.94 -24.55
C LEU A 37 2.14 23.51 -24.94
N VAL A 38 2.32 22.64 -23.95
CA VAL A 38 2.62 21.20 -24.14
C VAL A 38 1.62 20.48 -25.05
N PHE A 39 0.37 20.95 -25.15
CA PHE A 39 -0.65 20.33 -26.00
C PHE A 39 -0.42 20.53 -27.51
N GLN A 40 0.50 21.42 -27.89
CA GLN A 40 0.87 21.66 -29.30
C GLN A 40 2.04 20.78 -29.76
N GLU A 41 2.76 20.18 -28.82
CA GLU A 41 3.92 19.33 -29.10
C GLU A 41 3.48 17.90 -29.47
N GLN A 42 4.32 17.20 -30.26
CA GLN A 42 4.07 15.80 -30.56
C GLN A 42 4.21 14.96 -29.28
N TRP A 43 3.12 14.34 -28.85
CA TRP A 43 3.07 13.52 -27.62
C TRP A 43 4.04 12.32 -27.68
N LYS A 44 5.18 12.44 -26.99
CA LYS A 44 6.18 11.39 -26.75
C LYS A 44 6.66 11.47 -25.30
N PRO A 45 5.83 11.05 -24.34
CA PRO A 45 6.18 11.17 -22.93
C PRO A 45 7.29 10.19 -22.58
N GLN A 46 8.19 10.62 -21.69
CA GLN A 46 9.11 9.74 -20.99
C GLN A 46 8.66 9.67 -19.55
N VAL A 47 8.28 8.48 -19.09
CA VAL A 47 7.71 8.28 -17.76
C VAL A 47 8.76 7.68 -16.84
N ASN A 48 9.01 8.32 -15.70
CA ASN A 48 9.79 7.80 -14.60
C ASN A 48 8.87 7.52 -13.41
N LEU A 49 9.11 6.41 -12.71
CA LEU A 49 8.33 6.00 -11.54
C LEU A 49 9.26 5.69 -10.38
N ASP A 50 9.06 6.38 -9.27
CA ASP A 50 9.80 6.21 -8.02
C ASP A 50 8.81 5.83 -6.90
N LEU A 51 9.12 4.75 -6.18
CA LEU A 51 8.26 4.18 -5.14
C LEU A 51 9.06 4.01 -3.85
N ASN A 52 8.55 4.62 -2.78
CA ASN A 52 9.12 4.51 -1.44
C ASN A 52 8.08 4.02 -0.44
N THR A 53 8.50 3.18 0.50
CA THR A 53 7.66 2.73 1.60
C THR A 53 8.29 3.16 2.93
N ALA A 54 7.53 3.87 3.75
CA ALA A 54 7.89 4.20 5.12
C ALA A 54 6.88 3.55 6.08
N HIS A 55 7.33 3.24 7.29
CA HIS A 55 6.45 2.74 8.34
C HIS A 55 6.73 3.50 9.64
N ASN A 56 5.67 3.74 10.42
CA ASN A 56 5.75 4.40 11.71
C ASN A 56 4.87 3.66 12.72
N LYS A 57 5.35 3.44 13.94
CA LYS A 57 4.55 2.87 15.02
C LYS A 57 3.74 4.00 15.68
N LEU A 58 2.41 3.90 15.67
CA LEU A 58 1.54 4.92 16.26
C LEU A 58 1.20 4.61 17.72
N SER A 59 0.90 3.35 18.02
CA SER A 59 0.59 2.86 19.36
C SER A 59 0.93 1.38 19.45
N ASP A 60 0.63 0.75 20.59
CA ASP A 60 0.71 -0.70 20.68
C ASP A 60 -0.25 -1.36 19.68
N ASN A 61 0.30 -2.26 18.89
CA ASN A 61 -0.35 -2.99 17.80
C ASN A 61 -0.92 -2.12 16.66
N GLN A 62 -0.55 -0.83 16.55
CA GLN A 62 -0.99 0.03 15.45
C GLN A 62 0.21 0.66 14.72
N TYR A 63 0.21 0.48 13.40
CA TYR A 63 1.24 0.96 12.50
C TYR A 63 0.61 1.80 11.39
N GLU A 64 1.27 2.89 11.05
CA GLU A 64 1.03 3.65 9.83
C GLU A 64 2.04 3.17 8.78
N VAL A 65 1.55 2.78 7.62
CA VAL A 65 2.39 2.48 6.46
C VAL A 65 2.09 3.52 5.40
N VAL A 66 3.13 4.25 4.97
CA VAL A 66 3.03 5.29 3.97
C VAL A 66 3.73 4.81 2.70
N LEU A 67 2.94 4.70 1.64
CA LEU A 67 3.45 4.46 0.29
C LEU A 67 3.52 5.79 -0.43
N SER A 68 4.73 6.21 -0.79
CA SER A 68 4.97 7.42 -1.59
C SER A 68 5.28 7.03 -3.02
N LEU A 69 4.56 7.62 -3.97
CA LEU A 69 4.72 7.40 -5.40
C LEU A 69 4.98 8.74 -6.08
N THR A 70 6.07 8.83 -6.82
CA THR A 70 6.39 9.98 -7.67
C THR A 70 6.41 9.54 -9.12
N VAL A 71 5.69 10.26 -9.99
CA VAL A 71 5.63 10.02 -11.43
C VAL A 71 6.01 11.31 -12.15
N THR A 72 7.01 11.26 -13.04
CA THR A 72 7.47 12.41 -13.83
C THR A 72 7.69 12.07 -15.29
#